data_AF-A0A351TL24-F1
#
_entry.id   AF-A0A351TL24-F1
#
_cell.length_a   1.000
_cell.length_b   1.000
_cell.length_c   1.000
_cell.angle_alpha   90.00
_cell.angle_beta   90.00
_cell.angle_gamma   90.00
#
_symmetry.space_group_name_H-M   'P 1'
#
loop_
_entity.id
_entity.type
_entity.pdbx_description
1 polymer ?
#
loop_
_entity_poly.entity_id
_entity_poly.type
_entity_poly.pdbx_seq_one_letter_code
_entity_poly.pdbx_strand_id
1 'polypeptide(L)'
;MITERILEEVRGRMLEDIVLLETTRALSKRYRVFKLAFRIGEFDMVIYDKDTDTCAAYEIKHSSEYAREQARHLMDEEKLALTSNRYGTLIGRYVLYLGEDMDTENGIAYRNAEQFLKNLPEITLVSGLEETVSEDENPRRSGGRRTDYYFDSL
;
A
#
# COMPACT_ATOMS: atom_id res chain seq x y z
N MET A 1 6.56 -34.23 1.77
CA MET A 1 6.82 -35.02 0.53
C MET A 1 6.89 -34.08 -0.67
N ILE A 2 7.49 -34.48 -1.81
CA ILE A 2 7.57 -33.61 -3.00
C ILE A 2 6.17 -33.18 -3.50
N THR A 3 5.19 -34.08 -3.39
CA THR A 3 3.80 -33.83 -3.79
C THR A 3 3.11 -32.70 -3.01
N GLU A 4 3.40 -32.56 -1.72
CA GLU A 4 2.86 -31.48 -0.89
C GLU A 4 3.43 -30.12 -1.31
N ARG A 5 4.75 -30.06 -1.56
CA ARG A 5 5.40 -28.84 -2.06
C ARG A 5 4.86 -28.39 -3.41
N ILE A 6 4.66 -29.34 -4.33
CA ILE A 6 4.04 -29.05 -5.64
C ILE A 6 2.63 -28.49 -5.44
N LEU A 7 1.84 -29.09 -4.55
CA LEU A 7 0.48 -28.64 -4.29
C LEU A 7 0.43 -27.25 -3.67
N GLU A 8 1.35 -26.94 -2.75
CA GLU A 8 1.51 -25.59 -2.17
C GLU A 8 1.85 -24.55 -3.24
N GLU A 9 2.81 -24.85 -4.13
CA GLU A 9 3.18 -23.95 -5.23
C GLU A 9 2.01 -23.73 -6.21
N VAL A 10 1.28 -24.80 -6.56
CA VAL A 10 0.11 -24.69 -7.43
C VAL A 10 -0.97 -23.83 -6.80
N ARG A 11 -1.27 -24.01 -5.50
CA ARG A 11 -2.26 -23.18 -4.80
C ARG A 11 -1.85 -21.71 -4.74
N GLY A 12 -0.57 -21.42 -4.51
CA GLY A 12 -0.01 -20.06 -4.57
C GLY A 12 -0.30 -19.38 -5.90
N ARG A 13 0.10 -20.04 -7.00
CA ARG A 13 -0.10 -19.54 -8.36
C ARG A 13 -1.57 -19.39 -8.72
N MET A 14 -2.41 -20.35 -8.34
CA MET A 14 -3.85 -20.27 -8.57
C MET A 14 -4.48 -19.09 -7.83
N LEU A 15 -4.06 -18.81 -6.59
CA LEU A 15 -4.56 -17.67 -5.84
C LEU A 15 -4.14 -16.34 -6.49
N GLU A 16 -2.88 -16.22 -6.91
CA GLU A 16 -2.38 -15.07 -7.68
C GLU A 16 -3.24 -14.81 -8.92
N ASP A 17 -3.46 -15.85 -9.74
CA ASP A 17 -4.25 -15.74 -10.97
C ASP A 17 -5.72 -15.40 -10.70
N ILE A 18 -6.35 -16.03 -9.70
CA ILE A 18 -7.75 -15.75 -9.33
C ILE A 18 -7.90 -14.29 -8.91
N VAL A 19 -7.03 -13.81 -8.01
CA VAL A 19 -7.09 -12.43 -7.53
C VAL A 19 -6.87 -11.43 -8.67
N LEU A 20 -5.88 -11.65 -9.52
CA LEU A 20 -5.61 -10.78 -10.66
C LEU A 20 -6.79 -10.74 -11.64
N LEU A 21 -7.35 -11.91 -12.00
CA LEU A 21 -8.43 -12.04 -12.96
C LEU A 21 -9.74 -11.44 -12.43
N GLU A 22 -10.15 -11.77 -11.21
CA GLU A 22 -11.39 -11.26 -10.64
C GLU A 22 -11.34 -9.75 -10.42
N THR A 23 -10.19 -9.21 -9.98
CA THR A 23 -9.98 -7.77 -9.86
C THR A 23 -10.05 -7.06 -11.21
N THR A 24 -9.40 -7.63 -12.24
CA THR A 24 -9.44 -7.09 -13.60
C THR A 24 -10.87 -7.07 -14.18
N ARG A 25 -11.69 -8.06 -13.84
CA ARG A 25 -13.07 -8.19 -14.32
C ARG A 25 -14.04 -7.26 -13.58
N ALA A 26 -13.86 -7.09 -12.27
CA ALA A 26 -14.78 -6.33 -11.44
C ALA A 26 -14.57 -4.82 -11.56
N LEU A 27 -13.32 -4.37 -11.69
CA LEU A 27 -13.02 -2.95 -11.74
C LEU A 27 -13.39 -2.33 -13.09
N SER A 28 -13.91 -1.10 -13.03
CA SER A 28 -14.28 -0.34 -14.23
C SER A 28 -13.04 0.03 -15.06
N LYS A 29 -13.28 0.50 -16.30
CA LYS A 29 -12.22 0.99 -17.20
C LYS A 29 -11.39 2.14 -16.63
N ARG A 30 -11.78 2.77 -15.52
CA ARG A 30 -10.96 3.75 -14.79
C ARG A 30 -9.64 3.14 -14.34
N TYR A 31 -9.69 1.92 -13.84
CA TYR A 31 -8.53 1.23 -13.31
C TYR A 31 -7.84 0.38 -14.37
N ARG A 32 -6.52 0.32 -14.31
CA ARG A 32 -5.71 -0.68 -15.02
C ARG A 32 -5.14 -1.64 -13.99
N VAL A 33 -5.48 -2.91 -14.14
CA VAL A 33 -5.01 -4.01 -13.29
C VAL A 33 -4.04 -4.86 -14.09
N PHE A 34 -2.83 -5.08 -13.59
CA PHE A 34 -1.82 -5.85 -14.31
C PHE A 34 -0.71 -6.37 -13.38
N LYS A 35 -0.04 -7.43 -13.81
CA LYS A 35 1.21 -7.91 -13.22
C LYS A 35 2.40 -7.06 -13.69
N LEU A 36 3.33 -6.72 -12.80
CA LEU A 36 4.48 -5.87 -13.14
C LEU A 36 5.80 -6.58 -12.87
N ALA A 37 6.47 -7.01 -13.95
CA ALA A 37 7.80 -7.63 -13.88
C ALA A 37 8.93 -6.58 -13.94
N PHE A 38 10.00 -6.85 -13.20
CA PHE A 38 11.25 -6.09 -13.22
C PHE A 38 12.40 -6.97 -13.73
N ARG A 39 13.61 -6.41 -13.81
CA ARG A 39 14.82 -7.19 -14.11
C ARG A 39 15.02 -8.34 -13.11
N ILE A 40 14.69 -8.11 -11.84
CA ILE A 40 14.75 -9.10 -10.77
C ILE A 40 13.47 -8.99 -9.92
N GLY A 41 12.62 -10.01 -10.00
CA GLY A 41 11.35 -10.07 -9.29
C GLY A 41 10.21 -9.35 -10.00
N GLU A 42 9.07 -9.32 -9.35
CA GLU A 42 7.80 -8.81 -9.87
C GLU A 42 6.91 -8.35 -8.72
N PHE A 43 5.90 -7.55 -9.04
CA PHE A 43 4.69 -7.44 -8.23
C PHE A 43 3.62 -8.31 -8.86
N ASP A 44 2.93 -9.10 -8.03
CA ASP A 44 1.86 -10.00 -8.48
C ASP A 44 0.71 -9.22 -9.11
N MET A 45 0.39 -8.05 -8.55
CA MET A 45 -0.62 -7.15 -9.09
C MET A 45 -0.31 -5.68 -8.78
N VAL A 46 -0.58 -4.81 -9.75
CA VAL A 46 -0.63 -3.35 -9.60
C VAL A 46 -2.01 -2.88 -10.06
N ILE A 47 -2.63 -2.03 -9.25
CA ILE A 47 -3.87 -1.32 -9.62
C ILE A 47 -3.52 0.14 -9.82
N TYR A 48 -3.65 0.63 -11.05
CA TYR A 48 -3.41 2.01 -11.43
C TYR A 48 -4.73 2.73 -11.71
N ASP A 49 -4.97 3.83 -10.99
CA ASP A 49 -6.09 4.74 -11.21
C ASP A 49 -5.71 5.86 -12.17
N LYS A 50 -6.29 5.82 -13.38
CA LYS A 50 -6.01 6.81 -14.43
C LYS A 50 -6.59 8.20 -14.12
N ASP A 51 -7.59 8.29 -13.26
CA ASP A 51 -8.27 9.56 -13.00
C ASP A 51 -7.49 10.41 -11.99
N THR A 52 -6.85 9.76 -11.02
CA THR A 52 -6.06 10.44 -9.97
C THR A 52 -4.55 10.37 -10.21
N ASP A 53 -4.12 9.61 -11.21
CA ASP A 53 -2.71 9.29 -11.47
C ASP A 53 -2.00 8.73 -10.22
N THR A 54 -2.64 7.74 -9.60
CA THR A 54 -2.13 7.03 -8.42
C THR A 54 -2.19 5.52 -8.61
N CYS A 55 -1.36 4.79 -7.87
CA CYS A 55 -1.36 3.33 -7.91
C CYS A 55 -1.14 2.68 -6.54
N ALA A 56 -1.54 1.41 -6.46
CA ALA A 56 -1.19 0.51 -5.37
C ALA A 56 -0.55 -0.77 -5.90
N ALA A 57 0.44 -1.28 -5.16
CA ALA A 57 1.17 -2.51 -5.46
C ALA A 57 0.76 -3.62 -4.48
N TYR A 58 0.65 -4.84 -4.99
CA TYR A 58 0.17 -6.00 -4.26
C TYR A 58 1.11 -7.19 -4.43
N GLU A 59 1.39 -7.85 -3.31
CA GLU A 59 1.92 -9.22 -3.25
C GLU A 59 0.79 -10.16 -2.82
N ILE A 60 0.71 -11.35 -3.38
CA ILE A 60 -0.33 -12.34 -3.08
C ILE A 60 0.34 -13.59 -2.53
N LYS A 61 -0.21 -14.14 -1.44
CA LYS A 61 0.37 -15.29 -0.73
C LYS A 61 -0.72 -16.26 -0.30
N HIS A 62 -0.55 -17.54 -0.59
CA HIS A 62 -1.44 -18.61 -0.09
C HIS A 62 -1.16 -19.00 1.38
N SER A 63 -0.35 -18.22 2.10
CA SER A 63 -0.12 -18.46 3.53
C SER A 63 -1.20 -17.77 4.37
N SER A 64 -1.59 -18.38 5.49
CA SER A 64 -2.34 -17.70 6.56
C SER A 64 -1.44 -17.00 7.58
N GLU A 65 -0.14 -17.29 7.55
CA GLU A 65 0.85 -16.73 8.47
C GLU A 65 1.47 -15.46 7.91
N TYR A 66 1.54 -14.43 8.76
CA TYR A 66 2.33 -13.23 8.51
C TYR A 66 3.82 -13.58 8.52
N ALA A 67 4.52 -13.24 7.44
CA ALA A 67 5.98 -13.21 7.43
C ALA A 67 6.48 -11.98 6.68
N ARG A 68 7.40 -11.22 7.28
CA ARG A 68 7.97 -10.00 6.68
C ARG A 68 8.60 -10.24 5.30
N GLU A 69 9.22 -11.40 5.11
CA GLU A 69 9.81 -11.83 3.84
C GLU A 69 8.78 -11.91 2.70
N GLN A 70 7.51 -12.12 3.01
CA GLN A 70 6.42 -12.12 2.02
C GLN A 70 6.20 -10.75 1.38
N ALA A 71 6.65 -9.67 2.02
CA ALA A 71 6.52 -8.30 1.55
C ALA A 71 7.85 -7.74 1.00
N ARG A 72 8.89 -8.56 0.83
CA ARG A 72 10.25 -8.09 0.47
C ARG A 72 10.30 -7.22 -0.78
N HIS A 73 9.46 -7.49 -1.78
CA HIS A 73 9.43 -6.72 -3.02
C HIS A 73 8.77 -5.35 -2.81
N LEU A 74 7.78 -5.26 -1.91
CA LEU A 74 7.10 -4.00 -1.55
C LEU A 74 7.97 -3.08 -0.67
N MET A 75 9.15 -3.55 -0.24
CA MET A 75 10.15 -2.76 0.48
C MET A 75 11.34 -2.36 -0.42
N ASP A 76 11.34 -2.77 -1.69
CA ASP A 76 12.44 -2.48 -2.62
C ASP A 76 12.26 -1.08 -3.24
N GLU A 77 12.98 -0.10 -2.71
CA GLU A 77 12.88 1.32 -3.11
C GLU A 77 13.06 1.55 -4.61
N GLU A 78 13.91 0.76 -5.30
CA GLU A 78 14.11 0.88 -6.74
C GLU A 78 12.83 0.47 -7.48
N LYS A 79 12.21 -0.65 -7.08
CA LYS A 79 10.94 -1.10 -7.68
C LYS A 79 9.81 -0.10 -7.42
N LEU A 80 9.74 0.46 -6.21
CA LEU A 80 8.74 1.47 -5.87
C LEU A 80 8.91 2.72 -6.74
N ALA A 81 10.13 3.24 -6.86
CA ALA A 81 10.43 4.40 -7.69
C ALA A 81 10.13 4.15 -9.19
N LEU A 82 10.53 2.99 -9.72
CA LEU A 82 10.24 2.62 -11.10
C LEU A 82 8.73 2.51 -11.38
N THR A 83 7.97 2.03 -10.40
CA THR A 83 6.52 1.94 -10.49
C THR A 83 5.89 3.32 -10.49
N SER A 84 6.28 4.18 -9.54
CA SER A 84 5.72 5.54 -9.45
C SER A 84 6.02 6.40 -10.68
N ASN A 85 7.22 6.28 -11.23
CA ASN A 85 7.61 7.00 -12.45
C ASN A 85 6.77 6.60 -13.68
N ARG A 86 6.14 5.41 -13.68
CA ARG A 86 5.42 4.88 -14.84
C ARG A 86 3.89 4.91 -14.66
N TYR A 87 3.40 4.79 -13.43
CA TYR A 87 1.99 4.57 -13.13
C TYR A 87 1.47 5.50 -12.02
N GLY A 88 2.01 6.71 -11.92
CA GLY A 88 1.56 7.71 -10.97
C GLY A 88 1.99 7.42 -9.52
N THR A 89 1.58 8.29 -8.59
CA THR A 89 2.04 8.21 -7.19
C THR A 89 1.67 6.88 -6.55
N LEU A 90 2.65 6.15 -6.00
CA LEU A 90 2.38 4.92 -5.26
C LEU A 90 1.85 5.29 -3.88
N ILE A 91 0.57 5.06 -3.65
CA ILE A 91 -0.16 5.43 -2.42
C ILE A 91 -0.52 4.22 -1.54
N GLY A 92 -0.29 3.00 -2.04
CA GLY A 92 -0.52 1.79 -1.26
C GLY A 92 0.35 0.61 -1.65
N ARG A 93 0.62 -0.22 -0.63
CA ARG A 93 1.38 -1.46 -0.68
C ARG A 93 0.66 -2.48 0.17
N TYR A 94 0.26 -3.58 -0.45
CA TYR A 94 -0.59 -4.58 0.18
C TYR A 94 -0.01 -5.99 0.05
N VAL A 95 -0.24 -6.80 1.07
CA VAL A 95 -0.11 -8.25 0.98
C VAL A 95 -1.51 -8.85 1.09
N LEU A 96 -1.96 -9.54 0.04
CA LEU A 96 -3.20 -10.32 0.07
C LEU A 96 -2.88 -11.75 0.47
N TYR A 97 -3.42 -12.19 1.60
CA TYR A 97 -3.09 -13.50 2.18
C TYR A 97 -4.29 -14.14 2.88
N LEU A 98 -4.13 -15.33 3.45
CA LEU A 98 -5.25 -16.09 4.06
C LEU A 98 -5.42 -15.84 5.57
N GLY A 99 -4.68 -14.90 6.15
CA GLY A 99 -4.78 -14.53 7.56
C GLY A 99 -5.73 -13.35 7.81
N GLU A 100 -5.64 -12.75 8.99
CA GLU A 100 -6.46 -11.60 9.42
C GLU A 100 -5.95 -10.26 8.87
N ASP A 101 -6.80 -9.24 8.84
CA ASP A 101 -6.35 -7.91 8.43
C ASP A 101 -5.37 -7.32 9.45
N MET A 102 -4.27 -6.74 8.97
CA MET A 102 -3.25 -6.12 9.80
C MET A 102 -2.55 -4.98 9.07
N ASP A 103 -2.38 -3.85 9.74
CA ASP A 103 -1.53 -2.76 9.27
C ASP A 103 -0.17 -2.83 9.96
N THR A 104 0.89 -2.61 9.19
CA THR A 104 2.26 -2.66 9.70
C THR A 104 2.86 -1.26 9.74
N GLU A 105 3.80 -1.04 10.68
CA GLU A 105 4.47 0.26 10.87
C GLU A 105 5.24 0.75 9.63
N ASN A 106 5.63 -0.16 8.74
CA ASN A 106 6.35 0.19 7.51
C ASN A 106 5.42 0.60 6.36
N GLY A 107 4.12 0.80 6.62
CA GLY A 107 3.11 1.27 5.65
C GLY A 107 2.56 0.19 4.74
N ILE A 108 2.81 -1.10 5.02
CA ILE A 108 2.28 -2.23 4.27
C ILE A 108 1.01 -2.77 4.96
N ALA A 109 -0.07 -2.91 4.20
CA ALA A 109 -1.34 -3.42 4.69
C ALA A 109 -1.50 -4.89 4.30
N TYR A 110 -1.60 -5.77 5.29
CA TYR A 110 -1.97 -7.16 5.11
C TYR A 110 -3.50 -7.26 5.13
N ARG A 111 -4.07 -7.86 4.09
CA ARG A 111 -5.52 -8.01 3.95
C ARG A 111 -5.88 -9.44 3.58
N ASN A 112 -6.98 -9.92 4.13
CA ASN A 112 -7.50 -11.23 3.81
C ASN A 112 -7.95 -11.27 2.33
N ALA A 113 -7.39 -12.20 1.55
CA ALA A 113 -7.64 -12.32 0.12
C ALA A 113 -9.10 -12.68 -0.20
N GLU A 114 -9.75 -13.50 0.65
CA GLU A 114 -11.16 -13.86 0.46
C GLU A 114 -12.06 -12.64 0.70
N GLN A 115 -11.80 -11.85 1.74
CA GLN A 115 -12.55 -10.62 2.02
C GLN A 115 -12.34 -9.57 0.92
N PHE A 116 -11.10 -9.41 0.45
CA PHE A 116 -10.79 -8.54 -0.68
C PHE A 116 -11.62 -8.92 -1.92
N LEU A 117 -11.65 -10.20 -2.29
CA LEU A 117 -12.43 -10.68 -3.44
C LEU A 117 -13.94 -10.48 -3.26
N LYS A 118 -14.48 -10.73 -2.06
CA LYS A 118 -15.91 -10.53 -1.76
C LYS A 118 -16.35 -9.07 -1.84
N ASN A 119 -15.43 -8.14 -1.61
CA ASN A 119 -15.71 -6.71 -1.59
C ASN A 119 -15.50 -6.05 -2.96
N LEU A 120 -15.13 -6.78 -4.01
CA LEU A 120 -15.06 -6.19 -5.35
C LEU A 120 -16.48 -5.79 -5.84
N PRO A 121 -16.65 -4.59 -6.46
CA PRO A 121 -15.60 -3.70 -6.99
C PRO A 121 -15.12 -2.62 -6.01
N GLU A 122 -15.57 -2.60 -4.76
CA GLU A 122 -15.09 -1.65 -3.75
C GLU A 122 -13.63 -1.93 -3.37
N ILE A 123 -12.75 -0.97 -3.67
CA ILE A 123 -11.32 -1.04 -3.35
C ILE A 123 -10.85 0.24 -2.64
N THR A 124 -9.79 0.10 -1.84
CA THR A 124 -9.01 1.21 -1.30
C THR A 124 -7.58 1.10 -1.83
N LEU A 125 -7.04 2.19 -2.36
CA LEU A 125 -5.66 2.22 -2.86
C LEU A 125 -4.65 2.75 -1.83
N VAL A 126 -5.11 3.42 -0.77
CA VAL A 126 -4.22 3.97 0.27
C VAL A 126 -3.96 2.92 1.35
N SER A 127 -2.69 2.57 1.56
CA SER A 127 -2.28 1.70 2.67
C SER A 127 -1.44 2.45 3.69
N GLY A 128 -1.58 2.09 4.96
CA GLY A 128 -0.81 2.65 6.07
C GLY A 128 -1.62 3.61 6.92
N LEU A 129 -1.15 3.80 8.16
CA LEU A 129 -1.56 4.91 9.01
C LEU A 129 -1.13 6.20 8.31
N GLU A 130 -2.02 7.17 8.19
CA GLU A 130 -1.61 8.53 7.86
C GLU A 130 -0.45 8.88 8.81
N GLU A 131 0.73 9.23 8.27
CA GLU A 131 1.63 10.08 9.03
C GLU A 131 0.82 11.36 9.25
N THR A 132 0.19 11.46 10.43
CA THR A 132 -0.23 12.74 10.96
C THR A 132 1.02 13.59 10.92
N VAL A 133 1.07 14.51 9.96
CA VAL A 133 2.05 15.59 9.99
C VAL A 133 1.83 16.22 11.36
N SER A 134 2.78 16.00 12.27
CA SER A 134 2.77 16.69 13.54
C SER A 134 2.90 18.16 13.19
N GLU A 135 1.80 18.91 13.34
CA GLU A 135 1.91 20.34 13.44
C GLU A 135 2.83 20.58 14.65
N ASP A 136 4.06 21.01 14.38
CA ASP A 136 4.96 21.55 15.37
C ASP A 136 4.23 22.70 16.09
N GLU A 137 3.54 22.38 17.19
CA GLU A 137 3.06 23.38 18.14
C GLU A 137 4.28 24.01 18.81
N ASN A 138 4.73 25.10 18.18
CA ASN A 138 5.68 26.08 18.65
C ASN A 138 5.52 26.38 20.17
N PRO A 139 6.45 25.94 21.04
CA PRO A 139 6.37 26.30 22.43
C PRO A 139 7.08 27.64 22.67
N ARG A 140 6.25 28.62 23.03
CA ARG A 140 6.53 29.67 24.02
C ARG A 140 7.26 30.91 23.53
N ARG A 141 6.46 31.95 23.27
CA ARG A 141 6.79 33.32 23.69
C ARG A 141 6.91 33.36 25.21
N SER A 142 8.11 33.63 25.73
CA SER A 142 8.27 34.18 27.08
C SER A 142 9.49 35.11 27.14
N GLY A 143 9.21 36.40 27.33
CA GLY A 143 10.04 37.30 28.15
C GLY A 143 11.16 38.09 27.46
N GLY A 144 10.97 39.41 27.38
CA GLY A 144 12.08 40.35 27.62
C GLY A 144 12.19 41.58 26.71
N ARG A 145 11.49 42.67 27.07
CA ARG A 145 12.12 43.90 27.59
C ARG A 145 11.10 45.04 27.75
N ARG A 146 11.11 45.63 28.94
CA ARG A 146 10.61 46.98 29.26
C ARG A 146 11.28 48.01 28.33
N THR A 147 10.49 48.94 27.83
CA THR A 147 10.81 50.37 27.81
C THR A 147 9.51 51.15 27.96
N ASP A 148 9.44 51.92 29.04
CA ASP A 148 8.39 52.88 29.35
C ASP A 148 8.47 54.07 28.39
N TYR A 149 7.32 54.55 27.88
CA TYR A 149 7.10 55.98 27.62
C TYR A 149 5.63 56.35 27.88
N TYR A 150 5.49 57.41 28.67
CA TYR A 150 4.29 58.07 29.18
C TYR A 150 3.52 58.86 28.11
N PHE A 151 2.20 58.98 28.32
CA PHE A 151 1.29 60.12 28.02
C PHE A 151 1.13 60.51 26.51
N ASP A 152 0.01 60.98 25.98
CA ASP A 152 -1.22 61.56 26.54
C ASP A 152 -2.32 61.53 25.45
N SER A 153 -3.56 61.77 25.87
CA SER A 153 -4.78 61.99 25.09
C SER A 153 -4.68 62.97 23.91
N LEU A 154 -5.29 62.61 22.77
CA LEU A 154 -6.43 63.28 22.09
C LEU A 154 -6.90 62.48 20.86
#